data_AF-A0A2I0NCN4-F1
#
_entry.id   AF-A0A2I0NCN4-F1
#
_cell.length_a   1.000
_cell.length_b   1.000
_cell.length_c   1.000
_cell.angle_alpha   90.00
_cell.angle_beta   90.00
_cell.angle_gamma   90.00
#
_symmetry.space_group_name_H-M   'P 1'
#
loop_
_entity.id
_entity.type
_entity.pdbx_description
1 polymer ?
#
loop_
_entity_poly.entity_id
_entity_poly.type
_entity_poly.pdbx_seq_one_letter_code
_entity_poly.pdbx_strand_id
1 'polypeptide(L)'
;METIILGLTVTFGLYMAWNIGANDVANAMGTSVGSHALTFKKAILIAAIFEFCGAFLAGGNVTDTISGKILNAASIDILEASMMKGMLAALIGSALWIHVATFFGLPVSTSHSIIGGVIGFGLFVAGAGSIQWNQVGFIAASWVVSPIAGALLGAWAFIFIRNKILDTRTPLKNFVRWSPYMLFFIGLILFTSLFFKGLKNIHLELDFFQTLALSSSISLILSLASSRLLSRFIMKKIQNRDLLDGDQYGKQYQIIEETFKYLQIVTACFMAFAHGSNDVANATGPIVAIIARMDLITTTGSTLNSIILGLGALGIVVGLFTYGVKVIKTIGV
;
A
#
# COMPACT_ATOMS: atom_id res chain seq x y z
N MET A 1 -35.14 -5.41 8.40
CA MET A 1 -34.40 -4.23 7.90
C MET A 1 -32.89 -4.45 8.00
N GLU A 2 -32.41 -4.95 9.14
CA GLU A 2 -31.01 -5.33 9.39
C GLU A 2 -30.40 -6.28 8.36
N THR A 3 -31.08 -7.36 7.97
CA THR A 3 -30.58 -8.31 6.95
C THR A 3 -30.36 -7.66 5.59
N ILE A 4 -31.23 -6.71 5.21
CA ILE A 4 -31.11 -5.96 3.95
C ILE A 4 -29.90 -5.03 4.02
N ILE A 5 -29.72 -4.32 5.14
CA ILE A 5 -28.57 -3.43 5.32
C ILE A 5 -27.26 -4.22 5.33
N LEU A 6 -27.22 -5.39 5.98
CA LEU A 6 -26.05 -6.27 5.97
C LEU A 6 -25.72 -6.74 4.54
N GLY A 7 -26.73 -7.21 3.80
CA GLY A 7 -26.56 -7.62 2.40
C GLY A 7 -25.99 -6.50 1.54
N LEU A 8 -26.58 -5.30 1.62
CA LEU A 8 -26.09 -4.11 0.91
C LEU A 8 -24.67 -3.72 1.35
N THR A 9 -24.37 -3.81 2.65
CA THR A 9 -23.05 -3.47 3.20
C THR A 9 -21.97 -4.39 2.64
N VAL A 10 -22.22 -5.70 2.60
CA VAL A 10 -21.26 -6.65 2.02
C VAL A 10 -21.11 -6.40 0.53
N THR A 11 -22.21 -6.20 -0.21
CA THR A 11 -22.17 -5.94 -1.65
C THR A 11 -21.40 -4.65 -1.98
N PHE A 12 -21.73 -3.54 -1.33
CA PHE A 12 -21.07 -2.26 -1.61
C PHE A 12 -19.66 -2.17 -1.01
N GLY A 13 -19.40 -2.90 0.07
CA GLY A 13 -18.04 -3.11 0.59
C GLY A 13 -17.15 -3.85 -0.41
N LEU A 14 -17.65 -4.94 -1.00
CA LEU A 14 -16.97 -5.65 -2.09
C LEU A 14 -16.80 -4.77 -3.32
N TYR A 15 -17.81 -3.97 -3.68
CA TYR A 15 -17.72 -3.02 -4.78
C TYR A 15 -16.68 -1.93 -4.52
N MET A 16 -16.58 -1.41 -3.30
CA MET A 16 -15.53 -0.48 -2.90
C MET A 16 -14.15 -1.13 -3.01
N ALA A 17 -13.98 -2.35 -2.47
CA ALA A 17 -12.73 -3.11 -2.58
C ALA A 17 -12.33 -3.36 -4.04
N TRP A 18 -13.29 -3.71 -4.89
CA TRP A 18 -13.09 -3.83 -6.34
C TRP A 18 -12.61 -2.52 -6.97
N ASN A 19 -13.23 -1.39 -6.62
CA ASN A 19 -12.80 -0.09 -7.13
C ASN A 19 -11.39 0.30 -6.65
N ILE A 20 -11.02 -0.05 -5.42
CA ILE A 20 -9.67 0.17 -4.88
C ILE A 20 -8.64 -0.59 -5.73
N GLY A 21 -8.79 -1.90 -5.91
CA GLY A 21 -7.85 -2.67 -6.73
C GLY A 21 -7.83 -2.25 -8.20
N ALA A 22 -8.95 -1.77 -8.73
CA ALA A 22 -9.07 -1.26 -10.09
C ALA A 22 -8.35 0.09 -10.30
N ASN A 23 -8.38 0.99 -9.31
CA ASN A 23 -7.75 2.31 -9.42
C ASN A 23 -6.26 2.27 -9.01
N ASP A 24 -5.97 1.61 -7.89
CA ASP A 24 -4.72 1.86 -7.16
C ASP A 24 -3.56 0.92 -7.53
N VAL A 25 -3.80 -0.17 -8.28
CA VAL A 25 -2.73 -1.08 -8.73
C VAL A 25 -1.61 -0.34 -9.49
N ALA A 26 -1.97 0.76 -10.17
CA ALA A 26 -1.03 1.60 -10.90
C ALA A 26 0.00 2.27 -9.97
N ASN A 27 -0.34 2.51 -8.71
CA ASN A 27 0.56 3.09 -7.71
C ASN A 27 1.72 2.14 -7.37
N ALA A 28 1.46 0.83 -7.35
CA ALA A 28 2.48 -0.17 -7.04
C ALA A 28 3.25 -0.65 -8.28
N MET A 29 2.55 -0.87 -9.40
CA MET A 29 3.11 -1.52 -10.59
C MET A 29 3.41 -0.59 -11.75
N GLY A 30 2.96 0.67 -11.72
CA GLY A 30 3.09 1.61 -12.84
C GLY A 30 4.53 1.80 -13.30
N THR A 31 5.46 1.98 -12.36
CA THR A 31 6.89 2.15 -12.70
C THR A 31 7.47 0.89 -13.35
N SER A 32 7.12 -0.30 -12.85
CA SER A 32 7.66 -1.59 -13.35
C SER A 32 7.14 -1.93 -14.73
N VAL A 33 5.91 -1.54 -15.03
CA VAL A 33 5.31 -1.70 -16.37
C VAL A 33 5.87 -0.65 -17.33
N GLY A 34 5.98 0.61 -16.90
CA GLY A 34 6.50 1.70 -17.72
C GLY A 34 7.99 1.59 -18.06
N SER A 35 8.80 1.03 -17.16
CA SER A 35 10.22 0.72 -17.46
C SER A 35 10.40 -0.55 -18.31
N HIS A 36 9.30 -1.21 -18.68
CA HIS A 36 9.27 -2.52 -19.33
C HIS A 36 10.00 -3.62 -18.54
N ALA A 37 10.19 -3.45 -17.23
CA ALA A 37 10.70 -4.50 -16.36
C ALA A 37 9.69 -5.65 -16.23
N LEU A 38 8.39 -5.34 -16.25
CA LEU A 38 7.30 -6.30 -16.27
C LEU A 38 6.33 -6.03 -17.42
N THR A 39 5.79 -7.11 -17.99
CA THR A 39 4.62 -6.99 -18.85
C THR A 39 3.38 -6.79 -18.00
N PHE A 40 2.36 -6.13 -18.55
CA PHE A 40 1.07 -5.90 -17.88
C PHE A 40 0.51 -7.16 -17.21
N LYS A 41 0.49 -8.30 -17.93
CA LYS A 41 -0.02 -9.57 -17.41
C LYS A 41 0.74 -10.05 -16.17
N LYS A 42 2.07 -9.91 -16.18
CA LYS A 42 2.92 -10.32 -15.04
C LYS A 42 2.75 -9.36 -13.86
N ALA A 43 2.71 -8.05 -14.12
CA ALA A 43 2.49 -7.04 -13.10
C ALA A 43 1.18 -7.25 -12.36
N ILE A 44 0.09 -7.53 -13.08
CA ILE A 44 -1.24 -7.82 -12.52
C ILE A 44 -1.19 -9.07 -11.63
N LEU A 45 -0.58 -10.17 -12.12
CA LEU A 45 -0.50 -11.41 -11.34
C LEU A 45 0.31 -11.23 -10.05
N ILE A 46 1.43 -10.53 -10.13
CA ILE A 46 2.29 -10.25 -8.97
C ILE A 46 1.53 -9.35 -7.98
N ALA A 47 0.93 -8.26 -8.46
CA ALA A 47 0.18 -7.33 -7.61
C ALA A 47 -1.00 -8.03 -6.92
N ALA A 48 -1.74 -8.88 -7.63
CA ALA A 48 -2.83 -9.67 -7.04
C ALA A 48 -2.35 -10.49 -5.82
N ILE A 49 -1.19 -11.16 -5.92
CA ILE A 49 -0.65 -11.95 -4.81
C ILE A 49 -0.26 -11.04 -3.65
N PHE A 50 0.53 -10.00 -3.91
CA PHE A 50 1.08 -9.16 -2.84
C PHE A 50 0.03 -8.25 -2.20
N GLU A 51 -0.89 -7.66 -2.97
CA GLU A 51 -2.02 -6.90 -2.42
C GLU A 51 -2.94 -7.78 -1.59
N PHE A 52 -3.25 -9.00 -2.04
CA PHE A 52 -4.02 -9.95 -1.25
C PHE A 52 -3.32 -10.28 0.07
N CYS A 53 -2.03 -10.63 0.01
CA CYS A 53 -1.24 -10.92 1.20
C CYS A 53 -1.17 -9.72 2.15
N GLY A 54 -0.98 -8.51 1.62
CA GLY A 54 -0.96 -7.27 2.40
C GLY A 54 -2.29 -7.00 3.10
N ALA A 55 -3.38 -7.06 2.33
CA ALA A 55 -4.74 -6.83 2.82
C ALA A 55 -5.12 -7.86 3.89
N PHE A 56 -4.88 -9.15 3.64
CA PHE A 56 -5.28 -10.22 4.54
C PHE A 56 -4.41 -10.30 5.80
N LEU A 57 -3.07 -10.21 5.65
CA LEU A 57 -2.15 -10.39 6.78
C LEU A 57 -1.98 -9.13 7.62
N ALA A 58 -2.03 -7.94 7.01
CA ALA A 58 -1.66 -6.67 7.65
C ALA A 58 -2.77 -5.60 7.62
N GLY A 59 -3.96 -5.89 7.07
CA GLY A 59 -5.06 -4.94 6.95
C GLY A 59 -5.87 -4.65 8.22
N GLY A 60 -5.71 -5.47 9.26
CA GLY A 60 -6.48 -5.36 10.51
C GLY A 60 -6.31 -4.01 11.22
N ASN A 61 -5.09 -3.49 11.28
CA ASN A 61 -4.75 -2.31 12.08
C ASN A 61 -5.34 -0.98 11.56
N VAL A 62 -5.60 -0.86 10.25
CA VAL A 62 -6.10 0.39 9.65
C VAL A 62 -7.62 0.47 9.72
N THR A 63 -8.28 -0.70 9.72
CA THR A 63 -9.74 -0.85 9.84
C THR A 63 -10.28 -0.17 11.12
N ASP A 64 -9.52 -0.22 12.22
CA ASP A 64 -9.88 0.40 13.52
C ASP A 64 -9.84 1.94 13.51
N THR A 65 -9.11 2.55 12.57
CA THR A 65 -8.91 4.00 12.53
C THR A 65 -10.04 4.71 11.78
N ILE A 66 -10.61 4.10 10.74
CA ILE A 66 -11.65 4.71 9.89
C ILE A 66 -13.03 4.70 10.57
N SER A 67 -13.33 3.65 11.33
CA SER A 67 -14.64 3.44 11.96
C SER A 67 -14.83 4.25 13.26
N GLY A 68 -13.78 4.41 14.06
CA GLY A 68 -13.89 4.92 15.45
C GLY A 68 -13.37 6.33 15.72
N LYS A 69 -12.52 6.91 14.85
CA LYS A 69 -11.77 8.15 15.17
C LYS A 69 -12.27 9.42 14.47
N ILE A 70 -13.21 9.32 13.53
CA ILE A 70 -13.66 10.47 12.73
C ILE A 70 -14.95 11.08 13.30
N LEU A 71 -15.85 10.24 13.82
CA LEU A 71 -17.13 10.64 14.39
C LEU A 71 -17.12 10.50 15.91
N ASN A 72 -17.67 11.48 16.62
CA ASN A 72 -17.76 11.44 18.08
C ASN A 72 -18.96 10.60 18.54
N ALA A 73 -18.70 9.35 18.94
CA ALA A 73 -19.71 8.41 19.42
C ALA A 73 -20.60 8.94 20.56
N ALA A 74 -20.11 9.86 21.40
CA ALA A 74 -20.85 10.41 22.54
C ALA A 74 -21.92 11.46 22.14
N SER A 75 -21.87 11.98 20.92
CA SER A 75 -22.90 12.87 20.36
C SER A 75 -24.01 12.13 19.60
N ILE A 76 -23.96 10.79 19.61
CA ILE A 76 -24.75 9.88 18.74
C ILE A 76 -25.77 9.09 19.58
N ASP A 77 -26.26 9.65 20.69
CA ASP A 77 -27.44 9.09 21.38
C ASP A 77 -28.72 9.17 20.51
N ILE A 78 -28.67 9.91 19.39
CA ILE A 78 -29.83 10.19 18.54
C ILE A 78 -29.97 9.20 17.37
N LEU A 79 -29.00 8.31 17.04
CA LEU A 79 -29.16 7.58 15.78
C LEU A 79 -28.34 6.30 15.50
N GLU A 80 -28.61 5.21 16.22
CA GLU A 80 -28.14 3.87 15.83
C GLU A 80 -28.52 3.53 14.38
N ALA A 81 -29.77 3.82 13.99
CA ALA A 81 -30.27 3.51 12.65
C ALA A 81 -29.68 4.40 11.53
N SER A 82 -29.33 5.68 11.76
CA SER A 82 -28.69 6.47 10.69
C SER A 82 -27.19 6.32 10.63
N MET A 83 -26.51 5.80 11.66
CA MET A 83 -25.08 5.51 11.52
C MET A 83 -24.83 4.39 10.51
N MET A 84 -25.64 3.32 10.56
CA MET A 84 -25.55 2.24 9.57
C MET A 84 -25.83 2.73 8.15
N LYS A 85 -26.91 3.51 7.97
CA LYS A 85 -27.28 4.10 6.67
C LYS A 85 -26.24 5.11 6.18
N GLY A 86 -25.65 5.88 7.09
CA GLY A 86 -24.62 6.87 6.81
C GLY A 86 -23.32 6.26 6.31
N MET A 87 -22.81 5.24 7.01
CA MET A 87 -21.62 4.50 6.57
C MET A 87 -21.86 3.77 5.24
N LEU A 88 -23.05 3.23 5.03
CA LEU A 88 -23.43 2.64 3.75
C LEU A 88 -23.47 3.70 2.64
N ALA A 89 -24.03 4.88 2.89
CA ALA A 89 -24.04 5.99 1.94
C ALA A 89 -22.61 6.47 1.61
N ALA A 90 -21.72 6.54 2.61
CA ALA A 90 -20.32 6.88 2.41
C ALA A 90 -19.59 5.85 1.52
N LEU A 91 -19.82 4.54 1.76
CA LEU A 91 -19.30 3.47 0.89
C LEU A 91 -19.79 3.62 -0.54
N ILE A 92 -21.10 3.77 -0.74
CA ILE A 92 -21.71 3.88 -2.08
C ILE A 92 -21.17 5.11 -2.81
N GLY A 93 -21.21 6.28 -2.17
CA GLY A 93 -20.77 7.53 -2.78
C GLY A 93 -19.29 7.49 -3.18
N SER A 94 -18.44 6.95 -2.30
CA SER A 94 -17.00 6.80 -2.57
C SER A 94 -16.74 5.82 -3.70
N ALA A 95 -17.36 4.64 -3.66
CA ALA A 95 -17.17 3.60 -4.66
C ALA A 95 -17.64 4.06 -6.05
N LEU A 96 -18.78 4.77 -6.13
CA LEU A 96 -19.26 5.34 -7.39
C LEU A 96 -18.30 6.39 -7.95
N TRP A 97 -17.79 7.29 -7.09
CA TRP A 97 -16.81 8.29 -7.52
C TRP A 97 -15.52 7.65 -8.04
N ILE A 98 -14.96 6.69 -7.30
CA ILE A 98 -13.74 5.98 -7.71
C ILE A 98 -13.99 5.21 -9.01
N HIS A 99 -15.16 4.59 -9.18
CA HIS A 99 -15.51 3.90 -10.41
C HIS A 99 -15.49 4.86 -11.61
N VAL A 100 -16.15 6.02 -11.48
CA VAL A 100 -16.19 7.03 -12.54
C VAL A 100 -14.78 7.52 -12.88
N ALA A 101 -13.96 7.83 -11.87
CA ALA A 101 -12.57 8.22 -12.08
C ALA A 101 -11.76 7.12 -12.80
N THR A 102 -11.90 5.87 -12.36
CA THR A 102 -11.24 4.69 -12.97
C THR A 102 -11.71 4.46 -14.40
N PHE A 103 -12.99 4.70 -14.68
CA PHE A 103 -13.56 4.59 -16.03
C PHE A 103 -12.85 5.54 -17.01
N PHE A 104 -12.54 6.76 -16.56
CA PHE A 104 -11.75 7.75 -17.28
C PHE A 104 -10.23 7.56 -17.16
N GLY A 105 -9.78 6.51 -16.47
CA GLY A 105 -8.35 6.21 -16.30
C GLY A 105 -7.62 7.19 -15.37
N LEU A 106 -8.34 7.90 -14.51
CA LEU A 106 -7.80 8.90 -13.58
C LEU A 106 -7.38 8.24 -12.26
N PRO A 107 -6.11 8.37 -11.83
CA PRO A 107 -5.71 7.96 -10.49
C PRO A 107 -6.27 8.92 -9.44
N VAL A 108 -7.03 8.40 -8.48
CA VAL A 108 -7.66 9.20 -7.42
C VAL A 108 -7.46 8.54 -6.06
N SER A 109 -7.45 9.34 -4.99
CA SER A 109 -7.29 8.79 -3.64
C SER A 109 -8.59 8.15 -3.13
N THR A 110 -8.53 6.84 -2.91
CA THR A 110 -9.62 6.06 -2.30
C THR A 110 -9.83 6.46 -0.83
N SER A 111 -8.75 6.73 -0.10
CA SER A 111 -8.76 7.22 1.28
C SER A 111 -9.43 8.59 1.43
N HIS A 112 -9.13 9.56 0.54
CA HIS A 112 -9.82 10.85 0.55
C HIS A 112 -11.32 10.70 0.28
N SER A 113 -11.67 9.79 -0.63
CA SER A 113 -13.05 9.55 -1.03
C SER A 113 -13.88 9.04 0.16
N ILE A 114 -13.43 7.98 0.84
CA ILE A 114 -14.16 7.41 1.98
C ILE A 114 -14.21 8.35 3.19
N ILE A 115 -13.09 9.01 3.53
CA ILE A 115 -13.04 9.95 4.65
C ILE A 115 -13.94 11.16 4.37
N GLY A 116 -13.94 11.68 3.14
CA GLY A 116 -14.87 12.72 2.71
C GLY A 116 -16.34 12.27 2.79
N GLY A 117 -16.65 11.03 2.40
CA GLY A 117 -17.97 10.44 2.54
C GLY A 117 -18.45 10.35 3.99
N VAL A 118 -17.58 9.90 4.91
CA VAL A 118 -17.89 9.81 6.35
C VAL A 118 -18.09 11.21 6.96
N ILE A 119 -17.25 12.18 6.62
CA ILE A 119 -17.39 13.59 7.05
C ILE A 119 -18.72 14.16 6.54
N GLY A 120 -19.03 13.97 5.25
CA GLY A 120 -20.27 14.48 4.64
C GLY A 120 -21.52 13.92 5.31
N PHE A 121 -21.52 12.62 5.64
CA PHE A 121 -22.58 12.01 6.43
C PHE A 121 -22.68 12.62 7.84
N GLY A 122 -21.56 12.75 8.55
CA GLY A 122 -21.54 13.33 9.90
C GLY A 122 -22.11 14.75 9.94
N LEU A 123 -21.70 15.59 8.96
CA LEU A 123 -22.23 16.94 8.79
C LEU A 123 -23.75 16.93 8.54
N PHE A 124 -24.24 16.03 7.70
CA PHE A 124 -25.66 15.97 7.35
C PHE A 124 -26.55 15.55 8.52
N VAL A 125 -26.12 14.55 9.31
CA VAL A 125 -26.96 13.97 10.36
C VAL A 125 -26.87 14.69 11.69
N ALA A 126 -25.68 15.15 12.07
CA ALA A 126 -25.44 15.68 13.42
C ALA A 126 -24.67 17.02 13.41
N GLY A 127 -24.46 17.63 12.23
CA GLY A 127 -23.78 18.91 12.10
C GLY A 127 -22.28 18.84 12.40
N ALA A 128 -21.62 20.00 12.32
CA ALA A 128 -20.16 20.12 12.46
C ALA A 128 -19.62 19.71 13.84
N GLY A 129 -20.45 19.75 14.90
CA GLY A 129 -20.05 19.36 16.26
C GLY A 129 -19.85 17.86 16.45
N SER A 130 -20.37 17.02 15.54
CA SER A 130 -20.25 15.56 15.60
C SER A 130 -18.90 15.03 15.09
N ILE A 131 -18.10 15.90 14.47
CA ILE A 131 -16.85 15.55 13.79
C ILE A 131 -15.66 15.85 14.69
N GLN A 132 -14.74 14.89 14.78
CA GLN A 132 -13.48 15.07 15.49
C GLN A 132 -12.49 15.88 14.62
N TRP A 133 -12.64 17.21 14.61
CA TRP A 133 -11.83 18.11 13.76
C TRP A 133 -10.32 18.02 14.03
N ASN A 134 -9.91 17.73 15.27
CA ASN A 134 -8.49 17.53 15.58
C ASN A 134 -7.93 16.32 14.82
N GLN A 135 -8.65 15.19 14.83
CA GLN A 135 -8.29 13.96 14.14
C GLN A 135 -8.31 14.16 12.61
N VAL A 136 -9.34 14.83 12.08
CA VAL A 136 -9.41 15.19 10.66
C VAL A 136 -8.22 16.09 10.28
N GLY A 137 -7.84 17.04 11.13
CA GLY A 137 -6.66 17.89 10.94
C GLY A 137 -5.35 17.10 10.86
N PHE A 138 -5.14 16.12 11.76
CA PHE A 138 -3.97 15.23 11.70
C PHE A 138 -3.95 14.38 10.42
N ILE A 139 -5.11 13.86 10.00
CA ILE A 139 -5.25 13.11 8.76
C ILE A 139 -4.90 14.01 7.56
N ALA A 140 -5.48 15.20 7.47
CA ALA A 140 -5.22 16.16 6.39
C ALA A 140 -3.75 16.59 6.35
N ALA A 141 -3.12 16.81 7.52
CA ALA A 141 -1.70 17.09 7.61
C ALA A 141 -0.87 15.93 7.04
N SER A 142 -1.23 14.68 7.33
CA SER A 142 -0.55 13.50 6.77
C SER A 142 -0.61 13.43 5.25
N TRP A 143 -1.71 13.89 4.63
CA TRP A 143 -1.89 13.91 3.17
C TRP A 143 -1.00 14.94 2.47
N VAL A 144 -0.58 15.99 3.18
CA VAL A 144 0.37 16.99 2.67
C VAL A 144 1.81 16.56 2.96
N VAL A 145 2.08 16.09 4.18
CA VAL A 145 3.44 15.73 4.62
C VAL A 145 3.95 14.49 3.88
N SER A 146 3.10 13.48 3.65
CA SER A 146 3.55 12.20 3.06
C SER A 146 4.08 12.34 1.63
N PRO A 147 3.41 13.03 0.70
CA PRO A 147 3.95 13.26 -0.65
C PRO A 147 5.23 14.10 -0.63
N ILE A 148 5.31 15.13 0.21
CA ILE A 148 6.53 15.96 0.33
C ILE A 148 7.70 15.13 0.85
N ALA A 149 7.49 14.35 1.92
CA ALA A 149 8.51 13.45 2.45
C ALA A 149 8.94 12.41 1.40
N GLY A 150 7.98 11.83 0.66
CA GLY A 150 8.26 10.91 -0.44
C GLY A 150 9.09 11.55 -1.56
N ALA A 151 8.76 12.79 -1.96
CA ALA A 151 9.50 13.53 -2.98
C ALA A 151 10.93 13.85 -2.52
N LEU A 152 11.12 14.31 -1.28
CA LEU A 152 12.44 14.62 -0.72
C LEU A 152 13.30 13.36 -0.59
N LEU A 153 12.74 12.27 -0.07
CA LEU A 153 13.46 10.99 0.05
C LEU A 153 13.79 10.39 -1.31
N GLY A 154 12.86 10.46 -2.27
CA GLY A 154 13.08 10.03 -3.65
C GLY A 154 14.17 10.84 -4.34
N ALA A 155 14.14 12.16 -4.22
CA ALA A 155 15.18 13.06 -4.74
C ALA A 155 16.54 12.75 -4.10
N TRP A 156 16.59 12.59 -2.78
CA TRP A 156 17.80 12.23 -2.06
C TRP A 156 18.36 10.87 -2.54
N ALA A 157 17.52 9.84 -2.64
CA ALA A 157 17.94 8.52 -3.10
C ALA A 157 18.46 8.55 -4.54
N PHE A 158 17.78 9.28 -5.43
CA PHE A 158 18.22 9.46 -6.82
C PHE A 158 19.56 10.20 -6.91
N ILE A 159 19.70 11.33 -6.20
CA ILE A 159 20.96 12.10 -6.16
C ILE A 159 22.10 11.25 -5.59
N PHE A 160 21.82 10.43 -4.58
CA PHE A 160 22.79 9.50 -4.02
C PHE A 160 23.23 8.45 -5.05
N ILE A 161 22.29 7.76 -5.70
CA ILE A 161 22.58 6.75 -6.73
C ILE A 161 23.36 7.39 -7.88
N ARG A 162 22.91 8.56 -8.36
CA ARG A 162 23.58 9.29 -9.43
C ARG A 162 25.02 9.64 -9.05
N ASN A 163 25.24 10.35 -7.95
CA ASN A 163 26.57 10.89 -7.61
C ASN A 163 27.55 9.84 -7.08
N LYS A 164 27.06 8.78 -6.42
CA LYS A 164 27.92 7.75 -5.80
C LYS A 164 28.10 6.52 -6.66
N ILE A 165 27.20 6.28 -7.62
CA ILE A 165 27.22 5.09 -8.47
C ILE A 165 27.36 5.49 -9.93
N LEU A 166 26.36 6.15 -10.52
CA LEU A 166 26.30 6.34 -11.98
C LEU A 166 27.35 7.32 -12.50
N ASP A 167 27.40 8.55 -11.97
CA ASP A 167 28.31 9.62 -12.40
C ASP A 167 29.70 9.46 -11.75
N THR A 168 30.29 8.27 -11.89
CA THR A 168 31.64 7.97 -11.38
C THR A 168 32.49 7.33 -12.47
N ARG A 169 33.83 7.31 -12.29
CA ARG A 169 34.76 6.70 -13.25
C ARG A 169 34.58 5.19 -13.40
N THR A 170 34.13 4.52 -12.34
CA THR A 170 33.97 3.06 -12.27
C THR A 170 32.59 2.71 -11.69
N PRO A 171 31.50 3.00 -12.42
CA PRO A 171 30.14 2.91 -11.90
C PRO A 171 29.77 1.48 -11.45
N LEU A 172 30.24 0.45 -12.15
CA LEU A 172 29.91 -0.93 -11.81
C LEU A 172 30.57 -1.38 -10.50
N LYS A 173 31.81 -0.94 -10.27
CA LYS A 173 32.54 -1.18 -9.02
C LYS A 173 31.85 -0.48 -7.85
N ASN A 174 31.44 0.77 -8.05
CA ASN A 174 30.69 1.53 -7.05
C ASN A 174 29.31 0.93 -6.79
N PHE A 175 28.62 0.43 -7.82
CA PHE A 175 27.33 -0.24 -7.67
C PHE A 175 27.44 -1.47 -6.75
N VAL A 176 28.44 -2.34 -6.98
CA VAL A 176 28.70 -3.49 -6.10
C VAL A 176 29.04 -3.03 -4.68
N ARG A 177 29.91 -2.01 -4.54
CA ARG A 177 30.33 -1.46 -3.24
C ARG A 177 29.18 -0.88 -2.43
N TRP A 178 28.26 -0.17 -3.06
CA TRP A 178 27.15 0.52 -2.39
C TRP A 178 25.89 -0.35 -2.25
N SER A 179 25.77 -1.44 -3.01
CA SER A 179 24.64 -2.38 -2.95
C SER A 179 24.25 -2.86 -1.55
N PRO A 180 25.16 -3.25 -0.62
CA PRO A 180 24.74 -3.69 0.72
C PRO A 180 24.06 -2.56 1.50
N TYR A 181 24.54 -1.32 1.40
CA TYR A 181 23.92 -0.21 2.12
C TYR A 181 22.52 0.08 1.57
N MET A 182 22.36 0.10 0.25
CA MET A 182 21.06 0.31 -0.38
C MET A 182 20.05 -0.79 -0.01
N LEU A 183 20.46 -2.06 -0.14
CA LEU A 183 19.61 -3.20 0.21
C LEU A 183 19.27 -3.25 1.70
N PHE A 184 20.18 -2.79 2.57
CA PHE A 184 19.93 -2.67 4.00
C PHE A 184 18.84 -1.65 4.28
N PHE A 185 18.94 -0.43 3.74
CA PHE A 185 17.94 0.61 3.98
C PHE A 185 16.58 0.25 3.39
N ILE A 186 16.54 -0.34 2.19
CA ILE A 186 15.31 -0.87 1.62
C ILE A 186 14.72 -1.91 2.58
N GLY A 187 15.48 -2.95 2.93
CA GLY A 187 15.05 -3.98 3.86
C GLY A 187 14.53 -3.41 5.18
N LEU A 188 15.24 -2.43 5.76
CA LEU A 188 14.89 -1.82 7.03
C LEU A 188 13.50 -1.21 6.97
N ILE A 189 13.22 -0.45 5.92
CA ILE A 189 11.90 0.15 5.69
C ILE A 189 10.84 -0.95 5.50
N LEU A 190 11.15 -1.99 4.72
CA LEU A 190 10.20 -3.07 4.44
C LEU A 190 9.82 -3.85 5.69
N PHE A 191 10.80 -4.31 6.46
CA PHE A 191 10.59 -5.11 7.66
C PHE A 191 9.97 -4.30 8.78
N THR A 192 10.36 -3.03 8.91
CA THR A 192 9.75 -2.13 9.90
C THR A 192 8.26 -1.96 9.60
N SER A 193 7.89 -1.69 8.34
CA SER A 193 6.48 -1.60 7.92
C SER A 193 5.73 -2.93 8.16
N LEU A 194 6.35 -4.06 7.84
CA LEU A 194 5.76 -5.39 8.03
C LEU A 194 5.54 -5.72 9.51
N PHE A 195 6.46 -5.39 10.41
CA PHE A 195 6.32 -5.67 11.83
C PHE A 195 5.32 -4.74 12.52
N PHE A 196 5.33 -3.44 12.20
CA PHE A 196 4.36 -2.51 12.77
C PHE A 196 2.92 -2.79 12.33
N LYS A 197 2.71 -3.20 11.06
CA LYS A 197 1.38 -3.39 10.48
C LYS A 197 0.94 -4.85 10.37
N GLY A 198 1.85 -5.79 10.16
CA GLY A 198 1.52 -7.20 9.88
C GLY A 198 1.50 -8.10 11.11
N LEU A 199 2.35 -7.87 12.11
CA LEU A 199 2.48 -8.80 13.24
C LEU A 199 1.45 -8.62 14.35
N LYS A 200 0.74 -7.49 14.39
CA LYS A 200 -0.32 -7.26 15.39
C LYS A 200 -1.49 -8.25 15.25
N ASN A 201 -1.79 -8.69 14.03
CA ASN A 201 -2.80 -9.73 13.80
C ASN A 201 -2.41 -11.11 14.39
N ILE A 202 -1.13 -11.32 14.72
CA ILE A 202 -0.60 -12.56 15.31
C ILE A 202 -0.34 -12.38 16.83
N HIS A 203 -0.82 -11.28 17.44
CA HIS A 203 -0.65 -10.96 18.87
C HIS A 203 0.83 -10.84 19.31
N LEU A 204 1.74 -10.57 18.37
CA LEU A 204 3.13 -10.23 18.67
C LEU A 204 3.26 -8.71 18.77
N GLU A 205 3.01 -8.17 19.97
CA GLU A 205 3.19 -6.75 20.27
C GLU A 205 4.67 -6.46 20.53
N LEU A 206 5.39 -6.12 19.46
CA LEU A 206 6.77 -5.63 19.58
C LEU A 206 6.76 -4.13 19.84
N ASP A 207 7.54 -3.70 20.85
CA ASP A 207 7.78 -2.28 21.09
C ASP A 207 8.54 -1.64 19.91
N PHE A 208 8.53 -0.31 19.81
CA PHE A 208 9.22 0.44 18.77
C PHE A 208 10.69 0.06 18.67
N PHE A 209 11.40 0.00 19.80
CA PHE A 209 12.82 -0.34 19.80
C PHE A 209 13.09 -1.80 19.44
N GLN A 210 12.21 -2.71 19.85
CA GLN A 210 12.30 -4.14 19.49
C GLN A 210 12.06 -4.34 18.00
N THR A 211 11.05 -3.67 17.44
CA THR A 211 10.75 -3.70 16.01
C THR A 211 11.91 -3.19 15.19
N LEU A 212 12.51 -2.06 15.60
CA LEU A 212 13.66 -1.48 14.91
C LEU A 212 14.88 -2.40 14.98
N ALA A 213 15.15 -3.00 16.15
CA ALA A 213 16.27 -3.92 16.33
C ALA A 213 16.13 -5.19 15.48
N LEU A 214 14.93 -5.81 15.49
CA LEU A 214 14.64 -6.99 14.69
C LEU A 214 14.71 -6.70 13.19
N SER A 215 14.07 -5.61 12.75
CA SER A 215 14.11 -5.15 11.35
C SER A 215 15.53 -4.90 10.89
N SER A 216 16.34 -4.21 11.70
CA SER A 216 17.74 -3.92 11.38
C SER A 216 18.56 -5.20 11.29
N SER A 217 18.36 -6.15 12.21
CA SER A 217 19.10 -7.41 12.22
C SER A 217 18.80 -8.26 10.98
N ILE A 218 17.52 -8.43 10.65
CA ILE A 218 17.09 -9.18 9.46
C ILE A 218 17.57 -8.48 8.18
N SER A 219 17.44 -7.15 8.13
CA SER A 219 17.86 -6.35 6.97
C SER A 219 19.37 -6.43 6.75
N LEU A 220 20.17 -6.46 7.81
CA LEU A 220 21.62 -6.60 7.71
C LEU A 220 21.99 -7.97 7.14
N ILE A 221 21.41 -9.04 7.67
CA ILE A 221 21.68 -10.41 7.20
C ILE A 221 21.29 -10.55 5.73
N LEU A 222 20.08 -10.12 5.36
CA LEU A 222 19.58 -10.23 3.99
C LEU A 222 20.34 -9.31 3.04
N SER A 223 20.70 -8.10 3.45
CA SER A 223 21.54 -7.21 2.65
C SER A 223 22.90 -7.84 2.32
N LEU A 224 23.57 -8.42 3.32
CA LEU A 224 24.87 -9.06 3.12
C LEU A 224 24.75 -10.33 2.25
N ALA A 225 23.68 -11.10 2.41
CA ALA A 225 23.43 -12.26 1.56
C ALA A 225 23.12 -11.85 0.10
N SER A 226 22.18 -10.92 -0.09
CA SER A 226 21.73 -10.44 -1.39
C SER A 226 22.83 -9.69 -2.15
N SER A 227 23.63 -8.86 -1.46
CA SER A 227 24.78 -8.17 -2.10
C SER A 227 25.87 -9.15 -2.56
N ARG A 228 26.13 -10.23 -1.80
CA ARG A 228 27.04 -11.30 -2.25
C ARG A 228 26.50 -12.05 -3.46
N LEU A 229 25.21 -12.37 -3.47
CA LEU A 229 24.56 -13.01 -4.63
C LEU A 229 24.59 -12.10 -5.85
N LEU A 230 24.30 -10.82 -5.66
CA LEU A 230 24.34 -9.81 -6.71
C LEU A 230 25.75 -9.66 -7.29
N SER A 231 26.75 -9.54 -6.42
CA SER A 231 28.15 -9.49 -6.84
C SER A 231 28.52 -10.74 -7.64
N ARG A 232 28.17 -11.94 -7.18
CA ARG A 232 28.41 -13.20 -7.93
C ARG A 232 27.69 -13.22 -9.28
N PHE A 233 26.45 -12.74 -9.34
CA PHE A 233 25.67 -12.68 -10.57
C PHE A 233 26.31 -11.73 -11.60
N ILE A 234 26.68 -10.53 -11.17
CA ILE A 234 27.40 -9.54 -11.98
C ILE A 234 28.73 -10.12 -12.48
N MET A 235 29.51 -10.73 -11.59
CA MET A 235 30.81 -11.32 -11.93
C MET A 235 30.70 -12.51 -12.89
N LYS A 236 29.59 -13.27 -12.89
CA LYS A 236 29.34 -14.32 -13.89
C LYS A 236 28.97 -13.75 -15.26
N LYS A 237 28.29 -12.60 -15.28
CA LYS A 237 27.85 -11.93 -16.51
C LYS A 237 28.98 -11.18 -17.22
N ILE A 238 29.96 -10.71 -16.44
CA ILE A 238 31.16 -10.07 -16.95
C ILE A 238 32.16 -11.14 -17.41
N GLN A 239 32.35 -11.26 -18.73
CA GLN A 239 33.33 -12.18 -19.32
C GLN A 239 34.78 -11.72 -19.11
N ASN A 240 35.03 -10.40 -19.06
CA ASN A 240 36.34 -9.81 -18.80
C ASN A 240 36.30 -8.90 -17.56
N ARG A 241 37.06 -9.24 -16.51
CA ARG A 241 37.12 -8.46 -15.26
C ARG A 241 37.63 -7.03 -15.46
N ASP A 242 38.33 -6.75 -16.56
CA ASP A 242 38.75 -5.40 -16.92
C ASP A 242 37.55 -4.45 -17.11
N LEU A 243 36.33 -4.96 -17.33
CA LEU A 243 35.11 -4.16 -17.36
C LEU A 243 34.81 -3.43 -16.03
N LEU A 244 35.39 -3.85 -14.90
CA LEU A 244 35.19 -3.20 -13.59
C LEU A 244 36.03 -1.92 -13.44
N ASP A 245 37.23 -1.90 -14.04
CA ASP A 245 38.20 -0.82 -13.91
C ASP A 245 38.48 -0.11 -15.25
N GLY A 246 37.91 -0.59 -16.36
CA GLY A 246 38.12 -0.08 -17.71
C GLY A 246 37.11 0.99 -18.14
N ASP A 247 37.46 1.77 -19.16
CA ASP A 247 36.74 2.98 -19.61
C ASP A 247 35.46 2.70 -20.43
N GLN A 248 34.87 1.51 -20.27
CA GLN A 248 33.67 1.10 -21.00
C GLN A 248 32.39 1.50 -20.27
N TYR A 249 32.22 2.80 -20.01
CA TYR A 249 31.11 3.36 -19.24
C TYR A 249 29.74 2.84 -19.70
N GLY A 250 29.46 2.84 -21.01
CA GLY A 250 28.17 2.41 -21.55
C GLY A 250 27.80 0.95 -21.22
N LYS A 251 28.75 0.02 -21.27
CA LYS A 251 28.49 -1.39 -20.90
C LYS A 251 28.31 -1.56 -19.40
N GLN A 252 29.10 -0.83 -18.60
CA GLN A 252 28.93 -0.84 -17.14
C GLN A 252 27.54 -0.32 -16.76
N TYR A 253 27.12 0.79 -17.36
CA TYR A 253 25.80 1.40 -17.18
C TYR A 253 24.67 0.42 -17.53
N GLN A 254 24.77 -0.26 -18.68
CA GLN A 254 23.76 -1.23 -19.11
C GLN A 254 23.59 -2.39 -18.10
N ILE A 255 24.70 -2.92 -17.55
CA ILE A 255 24.63 -4.00 -16.53
C ILE A 255 23.96 -3.50 -15.25
N ILE A 256 24.23 -2.25 -14.84
CA ILE A 256 23.63 -1.63 -13.66
C ILE A 256 22.12 -1.45 -13.87
N GLU A 257 21.70 -0.89 -15.01
CA GLU A 257 20.30 -0.72 -15.39
C GLU A 257 19.54 -2.05 -15.43
N GLU A 258 20.11 -3.07 -16.07
CA GLU A 258 19.51 -4.40 -16.11
C GLU A 258 19.37 -5.02 -14.72
N THR A 259 20.29 -4.71 -13.80
CA THR A 259 20.18 -5.13 -12.41
C THR A 259 19.09 -4.36 -11.67
N PHE A 260 19.01 -3.04 -11.87
CA PHE A 260 17.97 -2.21 -11.26
C PHE A 260 16.57 -2.63 -11.69
N LYS A 261 16.37 -3.12 -12.92
CA LYS A 261 15.08 -3.71 -13.34
C LYS A 261 14.61 -4.82 -12.39
N TYR A 262 15.49 -5.72 -11.97
CA TYR A 262 15.11 -6.79 -11.03
C TYR A 262 14.85 -6.26 -9.61
N LEU A 263 15.68 -5.32 -9.14
CA LEU A 263 15.48 -4.69 -7.84
C LEU A 263 14.17 -3.90 -7.78
N GLN A 264 13.81 -3.23 -8.87
CA GLN A 264 12.56 -2.50 -9.03
C GLN A 264 11.36 -3.43 -8.87
N ILE A 265 11.38 -4.62 -9.49
CA ILE A 265 10.32 -5.63 -9.34
C ILE A 265 10.13 -6.00 -7.87
N VAL A 266 11.21 -6.24 -7.13
CA VAL A 266 11.14 -6.57 -5.70
C VAL A 266 10.50 -5.43 -4.90
N THR A 267 10.91 -4.19 -5.17
CA THR A 267 10.31 -3.02 -4.50
C THR A 267 8.85 -2.81 -4.88
N ALA A 268 8.44 -3.13 -6.11
CA ALA A 268 7.05 -3.06 -6.56
C ALA A 268 6.17 -4.12 -5.87
N CYS A 269 6.69 -5.34 -5.68
CA CYS A 269 6.00 -6.36 -4.87
C CYS A 269 5.74 -5.86 -3.44
N PHE A 270 6.73 -5.22 -2.83
CA PHE A 270 6.57 -4.64 -1.50
C PHE A 270 5.56 -3.49 -1.50
N MET A 271 5.63 -2.59 -2.48
CA MET A 271 4.68 -1.48 -2.59
C MET A 271 3.24 -2.01 -2.73
N ALA A 272 3.02 -3.06 -3.51
CA ALA A 272 1.74 -3.75 -3.62
C ALA A 272 1.28 -4.34 -2.28
N PHE A 273 2.18 -5.00 -1.53
CA PHE A 273 1.86 -5.48 -0.19
C PHE A 273 1.47 -4.35 0.77
N ALA A 274 2.28 -3.29 0.81
CA ALA A 274 2.04 -2.13 1.68
C ALA A 274 0.74 -1.40 1.32
N HIS A 275 0.43 -1.30 0.02
CA HIS A 275 -0.81 -0.74 -0.50
C HIS A 275 -2.02 -1.56 -0.07
N GLY A 276 -2.02 -2.88 -0.34
CA GLY A 276 -3.11 -3.77 0.08
C GLY A 276 -3.38 -3.72 1.59
N SER A 277 -2.32 -3.62 2.41
CA SER A 277 -2.44 -3.50 3.87
C SER A 277 -3.10 -2.21 4.36
N ASN A 278 -2.96 -1.10 3.61
CA ASN A 278 -3.52 0.19 4.02
C ASN A 278 -4.93 0.38 3.47
N ASP A 279 -5.12 0.03 2.19
CA ASP A 279 -6.29 0.48 1.46
C ASP A 279 -7.46 -0.49 1.58
N VAL A 280 -7.23 -1.74 2.00
CA VAL A 280 -8.32 -2.67 2.34
C VAL A 280 -9.25 -2.09 3.41
N ALA A 281 -8.70 -1.31 4.35
CA ALA A 281 -9.46 -0.65 5.41
C ALA A 281 -10.47 0.37 4.89
N ASN A 282 -10.25 0.96 3.71
CA ASN A 282 -11.19 1.89 3.09
C ASN A 282 -12.51 1.19 2.71
N ALA A 283 -12.46 -0.12 2.46
CA ALA A 283 -13.65 -0.95 2.25
C ALA A 283 -14.11 -1.63 3.55
N THR A 284 -13.20 -2.23 4.31
CA THR A 284 -13.55 -3.06 5.48
C THR A 284 -13.89 -2.26 6.73
N GLY A 285 -13.32 -1.06 6.91
CA GLY A 285 -13.58 -0.17 8.05
C GLY A 285 -15.07 0.16 8.21
N PRO A 286 -15.74 0.68 7.17
CA PRO A 286 -17.17 0.92 7.20
C PRO A 286 -18.02 -0.35 7.41
N ILE A 287 -17.61 -1.49 6.84
CA ILE A 287 -18.30 -2.78 7.04
C ILE A 287 -18.25 -3.19 8.52
N VAL A 288 -17.07 -3.16 9.12
CA VAL A 288 -16.87 -3.47 10.54
C VAL A 288 -17.66 -2.51 11.42
N ALA A 289 -17.67 -1.20 11.10
CA ALA A 289 -18.44 -0.19 11.82
C ALA A 289 -19.95 -0.50 11.84
N ILE A 290 -20.49 -0.92 10.69
CA ILE A 290 -21.91 -1.27 10.56
C ILE A 290 -22.21 -2.56 11.34
N ILE A 291 -21.40 -3.61 11.16
CA ILE A 291 -21.63 -4.91 11.82
C ILE A 291 -21.46 -4.80 13.34
N ALA A 292 -20.55 -3.95 13.83
CA ALA A 292 -20.37 -3.67 15.26
C ALA A 292 -21.62 -3.15 15.95
N ARG A 293 -22.51 -2.50 15.20
CA ARG A 293 -23.76 -1.93 15.73
C ARG A 293 -24.96 -2.82 15.58
N MET A 294 -24.81 -3.95 14.90
CA MET A 294 -25.85 -4.96 14.79
C MET A 294 -25.76 -6.00 15.92
N ASP A 295 -24.95 -5.75 16.96
CA ASP A 295 -24.59 -6.70 18.04
C ASP A 295 -24.03 -8.06 17.60
N LEU A 296 -23.77 -8.23 16.30
CA LEU A 296 -23.19 -9.45 15.69
C LEU A 296 -21.73 -9.70 16.11
N ILE A 297 -21.08 -8.75 16.77
CA ILE A 297 -19.66 -8.84 17.18
C ILE A 297 -19.47 -9.47 18.57
N THR A 298 -20.53 -9.65 19.36
CA THR A 298 -20.43 -10.01 20.78
C THR A 298 -19.92 -11.44 21.08
N THR A 299 -19.64 -12.29 20.08
CA THR A 299 -19.13 -13.66 20.33
C THR A 299 -18.02 -14.19 19.38
N THR A 300 -17.61 -13.48 18.32
CA THR A 300 -16.65 -14.00 17.30
C THR A 300 -15.68 -12.96 16.71
N GLY A 301 -15.26 -11.97 17.49
CA GLY A 301 -14.53 -10.78 17.00
C GLY A 301 -13.30 -11.03 16.09
N SER A 302 -12.49 -12.06 16.35
CA SER A 302 -11.28 -12.34 15.56
C SER A 302 -11.58 -13.06 14.22
N THR A 303 -12.51 -14.02 14.23
CA THR A 303 -12.91 -14.79 13.04
C THR A 303 -13.65 -13.91 12.04
N LEU A 304 -14.56 -13.07 12.53
CA LEU A 304 -15.34 -12.17 11.69
C LEU A 304 -14.46 -11.12 10.99
N ASN A 305 -13.47 -10.57 11.69
CA ASN A 305 -12.52 -9.62 11.11
C ASN A 305 -11.70 -10.28 9.99
N SER A 306 -11.25 -11.52 10.19
CA SER A 306 -10.52 -12.29 9.17
C SER A 306 -11.36 -12.55 7.91
N ILE A 307 -12.65 -12.84 8.05
CA ILE A 307 -13.57 -13.03 6.91
C ILE A 307 -13.74 -11.71 6.15
N ILE A 308 -13.96 -10.60 6.85
CA ILE A 308 -14.15 -9.29 6.22
C ILE A 308 -12.89 -8.84 5.48
N LEU A 309 -11.71 -9.01 6.09
CA LEU A 309 -10.43 -8.76 5.43
C LEU A 309 -10.21 -9.66 4.22
N GLY A 310 -10.56 -10.94 4.31
CA GLY A 310 -10.50 -11.88 3.19
C GLY A 310 -11.40 -11.46 2.03
N LEU A 311 -12.63 -11.04 2.31
CA LEU A 311 -13.56 -10.52 1.31
C LEU A 311 -13.05 -9.22 0.67
N GLY A 312 -12.51 -8.29 1.47
CA GLY A 312 -11.86 -7.08 0.97
C GLY A 312 -10.68 -7.38 0.05
N ALA A 313 -9.79 -8.28 0.48
CA ALA A 313 -8.64 -8.72 -0.30
C ALA A 313 -9.05 -9.37 -1.64
N LEU A 314 -10.08 -10.22 -1.63
CA LEU A 314 -10.65 -10.80 -2.86
C LEU A 314 -11.23 -9.73 -3.78
N GLY A 315 -11.97 -8.77 -3.23
CA GLY A 315 -12.52 -7.64 -3.99
C GLY A 315 -11.44 -6.85 -4.72
N ILE A 316 -10.36 -6.49 -4.01
CA ILE A 316 -9.19 -5.80 -4.57
C ILE A 316 -8.61 -6.60 -5.74
N VAL A 317 -8.35 -7.90 -5.55
CA VAL A 317 -7.79 -8.76 -6.60
C VAL A 317 -8.69 -8.82 -7.84
N VAL A 318 -10.01 -8.97 -7.66
CA VAL A 318 -10.95 -9.00 -8.79
C VAL A 318 -10.99 -7.65 -9.51
N GLY A 319 -10.97 -6.54 -8.78
CA GLY A 319 -10.87 -5.19 -9.34
C GLY A 319 -9.64 -4.99 -10.21
N LEU A 320 -8.52 -5.42 -9.67
CA LEU A 320 -7.22 -5.38 -10.32
C LEU A 320 -7.21 -6.16 -11.65
N PHE A 321 -7.74 -7.39 -11.66
CA PHE A 321 -7.80 -8.22 -12.87
C PHE A 321 -8.74 -7.67 -13.95
N THR A 322 -9.83 -7.01 -13.54
CA THR A 322 -10.91 -6.62 -14.46
C THR A 322 -10.73 -5.21 -15.01
N TYR A 323 -10.39 -4.22 -14.17
CA TYR A 323 -10.29 -2.81 -14.56
C TYR A 323 -8.91 -2.18 -14.33
N GLY A 324 -8.03 -2.82 -13.54
CA GLY A 324 -6.69 -2.30 -13.22
C GLY A 324 -5.84 -1.90 -14.43
N VAL A 325 -6.02 -2.59 -15.56
CA VAL A 325 -5.31 -2.29 -16.81
C VAL A 325 -5.52 -0.85 -17.28
N LYS A 326 -6.71 -0.26 -17.07
CA LYS A 326 -7.02 1.09 -17.57
C LYS A 326 -6.10 2.13 -16.94
N VAL A 327 -6.00 2.14 -15.62
CA VAL A 327 -5.21 3.16 -14.89
C VAL A 327 -3.70 2.90 -15.04
N ILE A 328 -3.27 1.64 -15.05
CA ILE A 328 -1.85 1.31 -15.31
C ILE A 328 -1.40 1.85 -16.67
N LYS A 329 -2.25 1.77 -17.71
CA LYS A 329 -1.93 2.32 -19.03
C LYS A 329 -1.82 3.84 -19.04
N THR A 330 -2.52 4.54 -18.16
CA THR A 330 -2.40 6.01 -18.06
C THR A 330 -1.10 6.42 -17.37
N ILE A 331 -0.70 5.71 -16.31
CA ILE A 331 0.47 6.07 -15.49
C ILE A 331 1.78 5.47 -16.03
N GLY A 332 1.73 4.28 -16.61
CA GLY A 332 2.89 3.51 -17.06
C GLY A 332 3.29 3.75 -18.51
N VAL A 333 2.85 4.85 -19.14
CA VAL A 333 3.22 5.26 -20.51
C VAL A 333 4.08 6.51 -20.45
#